data_AF-A0A8H4AJA3-F1
#
_entry.id   AF-A0A8H4AJA3-F1
#
_cell.length_a   1.000
_cell.length_b   1.000
_cell.length_c   1.000
_cell.angle_alpha   90.00
_cell.angle_beta   90.00
_cell.angle_gamma   90.00
#
_symmetry.space_group_name_H-M   'P 1'
#
loop_
_entity.id
_entity.type
_entity.pdbx_description
1 polymer ?
#
loop_
_entity_poly.entity_id
_entity_poly.type
_entity_poly.pdbx_seq_one_letter_code
_entity_poly.pdbx_strand_id
1 'polypeptide(L)'
;MYISLYYAKKELVLRYSVLVALLTLGGALSGFASYFIVQISGTSLSGFQWLFIIESIPTILMALIIALFMSHGPGNARFFTPEEREFEIERLKSEVT
;
A
#
# COMPACT_ATOMS: atom_id res chain seq x y z
N MET A 1 -9.37 6.19 -3.28
CA MET A 1 -10.43 5.49 -4.05
C MET A 1 -9.91 5.19 -5.45
N TYR A 2 -9.02 4.20 -5.59
CA TYR A 2 -8.45 3.76 -6.88
C TYR A 2 -8.75 2.28 -7.12
N ILE A 3 -8.64 1.48 -6.06
CA ILE A 3 -9.07 0.07 -5.99
C ILE A 3 -10.55 -0.15 -6.37
N SER A 4 -11.43 0.85 -6.18
CA SER A 4 -12.84 0.76 -6.60
C SER A 4 -13.06 0.82 -8.11
N LEU A 5 -12.06 1.21 -8.90
CA LEU A 5 -12.15 1.26 -10.36
C LEU A 5 -11.87 -0.11 -11.01
N TYR A 6 -11.38 -1.08 -10.24
CA TYR A 6 -10.88 -2.36 -10.76
C TYR A 6 -11.56 -3.59 -10.16
N TYR A 7 -12.33 -3.46 -9.07
CA TYR A 7 -12.82 -4.62 -8.31
C TYR A 7 -14.32 -4.58 -8.07
N ALA A 8 -14.95 -5.74 -8.25
CA ALA A 8 -16.32 -6.05 -7.87
C ALA A 8 -16.58 -5.74 -6.39
N LYS A 9 -17.77 -5.23 -6.05
CA LYS A 9 -18.10 -4.77 -4.68
C LYS A 9 -17.85 -5.83 -3.59
N LYS A 10 -18.06 -7.11 -3.90
CA LYS A 10 -17.82 -8.23 -2.96
C LYS A 10 -16.34 -8.51 -2.69
N GLU A 11 -15.49 -8.39 -3.69
CA GLU A 11 -14.04 -8.61 -3.54
C GLU A 11 -13.32 -7.41 -2.92
N LEU A 12 -13.84 -6.21 -3.18
CA LEU A 12 -13.29 -4.98 -2.65
C LEU A 12 -13.30 -4.96 -1.12
N VAL A 13 -14.37 -5.47 -0.50
CA VAL A 13 -14.52 -5.50 0.97
C VAL A 13 -13.46 -6.40 1.61
N LEU A 14 -13.20 -7.60 1.07
CA LEU A 14 -12.18 -8.51 1.60
C LEU A 14 -10.77 -7.95 1.46
N ARG A 15 -10.43 -7.37 0.31
CA ARG A 15 -9.10 -6.78 0.11
C ARG A 15 -8.89 -5.54 0.98
N TYR A 16 -9.93 -4.72 1.12
CA TYR A 16 -9.89 -3.54 1.97
C TYR A 16 -9.76 -3.90 3.45
N SER A 17 -10.46 -4.93 3.93
CA SER A 17 -10.36 -5.36 5.33
C SER A 17 -8.97 -5.88 5.68
N VAL A 18 -8.32 -6.60 4.76
CA VAL A 18 -6.93 -7.04 4.93
C VAL A 18 -5.98 -5.84 4.99
N LEU A 19 -6.15 -4.84 4.13
CA LEU A 19 -5.35 -3.62 4.19
C LEU A 19 -5.51 -2.92 5.54
N VAL A 20 -6.74 -2.71 5.99
CA VAL A 20 -7.01 -2.06 7.28
C VAL A 20 -6.42 -2.86 8.44
N ALA A 21 -6.53 -4.20 8.42
CA ALA A 21 -5.92 -5.06 9.43
C ALA A 21 -4.39 -4.89 9.48
N LEU A 22 -3.73 -4.83 8.31
CA LEU A 22 -2.29 -4.57 8.23
C LEU A 22 -1.92 -3.17 8.72
N LEU A 23 -2.75 -2.14 8.45
CA LEU A 23 -2.55 -0.79 8.99
C LEU A 23 -2.58 -0.81 10.53
N THR A 24 -3.57 -1.50 11.13
CA THR A 24 -3.68 -1.61 12.59
C THR A 24 -2.50 -2.36 13.19
N LEU A 25 -2.06 -3.46 12.56
CA LEU A 25 -0.88 -4.22 13.00
C LEU A 25 0.40 -3.39 12.91
N GLY A 26 0.59 -2.65 11.80
CA GLY A 26 1.75 -1.77 11.62
C GLY A 26 1.82 -0.68 12.70
N GLY A 27 0.69 -0.08 13.05
CA GLY A 27 0.61 0.91 14.13
C GLY A 27 0.98 0.32 15.49
N ALA A 28 0.54 -0.89 15.80
CA ALA A 28 0.90 -1.58 17.04
C ALA A 28 2.41 -1.93 17.10
N LEU A 29 2.99 -2.31 15.96
CA LEU A 29 4.42 -2.61 15.84
C LEU A 29 5.31 -1.36 15.91
N SER A 30 4.85 -0.20 15.43
CA SER A 30 5.60 1.07 15.51
C SER A 30 5.84 1.47 16.98
N GLY A 31 4.84 1.29 17.86
CA GLY A 31 4.99 1.51 19.30
C GLY A 31 5.99 0.55 19.96
N PHE A 32 5.98 -0.72 19.56
CA PHE A 32 6.95 -1.72 20.03
C PHE A 32 8.38 -1.39 19.56
N ALA A 33 8.56 -1.07 18.28
CA ALA A 33 9.86 -0.70 17.72
C ALA A 33 10.45 0.57 18.36
N SER A 34 9.59 1.55 18.67
CA SER A 34 10.00 2.78 19.35
C SER A 34 10.67 2.53 20.71
N TYR A 35 10.18 1.54 21.47
CA TYR A 35 10.77 1.18 22.77
C TYR A 35 12.21 0.65 22.63
N PHE A 36 12.48 -0.20 21.63
CA PHE A 36 13.83 -0.73 21.39
C PHE A 36 14.81 0.35 20.90
N ILE A 37 14.33 1.30 20.09
CA ILE A 37 15.18 2.34 19.48
C ILE A 37 15.59 3.39 20.52
N VAL A 38 14.72 3.74 21.47
CA VAL A 38 15.05 4.66 22.58
C VAL A 38 16.15 4.08 23.47
N GLN A 39 16.29 2.76 23.54
CA GLN A 39 17.32 2.08 24.33
C GLN A 39 18.72 2.13 23.68
N ILE A 40 18.83 2.54 22.40
CA ILE A 40 20.10 2.80 21.73
C ILE A 40 20.71 4.08 22.31
N SER A 41 21.60 3.90 23.27
CA SER A 41 22.34 4.96 23.95
C SER A 41 23.83 4.83 23.62
N GLY A 42 24.42 5.85 22.99
CA GLY A 42 25.87 5.85 22.67
C GLY A 42 26.27 6.41 21.30
N THR A 43 25.32 6.82 20.45
CA THR A 43 25.61 7.47 19.16
C THR A 43 25.41 8.99 19.23
N SER A 44 26.07 9.75 18.35
CA SER A 44 25.98 11.22 18.26
C SER A 44 24.58 11.76 17.91
N LEU A 45 23.64 10.88 17.55
CA LEU A 45 22.26 11.20 17.20
C LEU A 45 21.32 10.70 18.30
N SER A 46 20.29 11.49 18.62
CA SER A 46 19.27 11.11 19.60
C SER A 46 18.40 9.95 19.08
N GLY A 47 17.92 9.09 19.97
CA GLY A 47 17.09 7.92 19.59
C GLY A 47 15.85 8.28 18.73
N PHE A 48 15.28 9.48 18.94
CA PHE A 48 14.18 9.98 18.12
C PHE A 48 14.58 10.27 16.66
N GLN A 49 15.81 10.70 16.39
CA GLN A 49 16.28 10.91 15.01
C GLN A 49 16.41 9.58 14.26
N TRP A 50 16.87 8.53 14.94
CA TRP A 50 16.93 7.18 14.37
C TRP A 50 15.55 6.61 14.07
N LEU A 51 14.57 6.85 14.95
CA LEU A 51 13.18 6.43 14.72
C LEU A 51 12.64 7.01 13.41
N PHE A 52 12.77 8.33 13.21
CA PHE A 52 12.30 8.98 11.99
C PHE A 52 12.98 8.47 10.73
N ILE A 53 14.29 8.24 10.77
CA ILE A 53 15.04 7.75 9.60
C ILE A 53 14.58 6.33 9.25
N ILE A 54 14.52 5.43 10.22
CA ILE A 54 14.17 4.02 10.01
C ILE A 54 12.71 3.87 9.53
N GLU A 55 11.79 4.67 10.05
CA GLU A 55 10.37 4.60 9.67
C GLU A 55 10.09 5.28 8.32
N SER A 56 10.83 6.33 7.97
CA SER A 56 10.59 7.10 6.74
C SER A 56 11.23 6.49 5.49
N ILE A 57 12.40 5.83 5.60
CA ILE A 57 13.07 5.18 4.46
C ILE A 57 12.15 4.20 3.71
N PRO A 58 11.51 3.21 4.36
CA PRO A 58 10.64 2.26 3.66
C PRO A 58 9.42 2.95 3.03
N THR A 59 8.90 4.01 3.65
CA THR A 59 7.80 4.81 3.12
C THR A 59 8.18 5.54 1.82
N ILE A 60 9.38 6.14 1.78
CA ILE A 60 9.92 6.81 0.59
C ILE A 60 10.18 5.80 -0.53
N LEU A 61 10.75 4.64 -0.22
CA LEU A 61 10.97 3.56 -1.20
C LEU A 61 9.65 3.06 -1.77
N MET A 62 8.64 2.83 -0.92
CA MET A 62 7.32 2.42 -1.36
C MET A 62 6.66 3.49 -2.25
N ALA A 63 6.80 4.78 -1.90
CA ALA A 63 6.29 5.87 -2.72
C ALA A 63 6.94 5.91 -4.12
N LEU A 64 8.24 5.64 -4.23
CA LEU A 64 8.93 5.55 -5.52
C LEU A 64 8.45 4.34 -6.35
N ILE A 65 8.29 3.18 -5.70
CA ILE A 65 7.75 1.97 -6.35
C ILE A 65 6.34 2.26 -6.88
N ILE A 66 5.47 2.85 -6.06
CA ILE A 66 4.12 3.24 -6.47
C ILE A 66 4.21 4.23 -7.63
N ALA A 67 5.06 5.26 -7.58
CA ALA A 67 5.19 6.22 -8.68
C ALA A 67 5.60 5.58 -10.01
N LEU A 68 6.41 4.50 -9.98
CA LEU A 68 6.83 3.78 -11.19
C LEU A 68 5.80 2.75 -11.68
N PHE A 69 5.07 2.11 -10.77
CA PHE A 69 4.13 1.03 -11.10
C PHE A 69 2.66 1.46 -11.16
N MET A 70 2.31 2.63 -10.65
CA MET A 70 0.94 3.14 -10.63
C MET A 70 0.53 3.60 -12.03
N SER A 71 -0.17 2.73 -12.74
CA SER A 71 -0.95 3.12 -13.92
C SER A 71 -2.15 3.98 -13.51
N HIS A 72 -2.67 4.84 -14.37
CA HIS A 72 -3.78 5.76 -14.04
C HIS A 72 -5.20 5.21 -14.28
N GLY A 73 -5.35 3.96 -14.73
CA GLY A 73 -6.66 3.34 -14.96
C GLY A 73 -6.58 2.01 -15.74
N PRO A 74 -7.66 1.21 -15.77
CA PRO A 74 -7.65 -0.13 -16.40
C PRO A 74 -7.28 -0.09 -17.88
N GLY A 75 -7.54 1.05 -18.53
CA GLY A 75 -7.11 1.34 -19.90
C GLY A 75 -5.60 1.39 -20.13
N ASN A 76 -4.80 1.74 -19.10
CA ASN A 76 -3.35 2.00 -19.24
C ASN A 76 -2.51 1.08 -18.33
N ALA A 77 -3.12 0.04 -17.77
CA ALA A 77 -2.44 -0.88 -16.87
C ALA A 77 -1.35 -1.64 -17.64
N ARG A 78 -0.08 -1.32 -17.35
CA ARG A 78 1.13 -2.01 -17.90
C ARG A 78 1.23 -3.48 -17.49
N PHE A 79 0.38 -3.94 -16.58
CA PHE A 79 0.33 -5.32 -16.10
C PHE A 79 -0.66 -6.21 -16.87
N PHE A 80 -1.56 -5.66 -17.68
CA PHE A 80 -2.54 -6.44 -18.44
C PHE A 80 -2.16 -6.51 -19.92
N THR A 81 -2.24 -7.70 -20.49
CA THR A 81 -2.24 -7.86 -21.95
C THR A 81 -3.50 -7.21 -22.55
N PRO A 82 -3.51 -6.83 -23.83
CA PRO A 82 -4.66 -6.17 -24.47
C PRO A 82 -5.95 -6.97 -24.35
N GLU A 83 -5.87 -8.30 -24.44
CA GLU A 83 -7.00 -9.23 -24.37
C GLU A 83 -7.59 -9.35 -22.95
N GLU A 84 -6.74 -9.43 -21.92
CA GLU A 84 -7.19 -9.46 -20.52
C GLU A 84 -7.86 -8.15 -20.10
N ARG A 85 -7.42 -7.02 -20.69
CA ARG A 85 -8.01 -5.70 -20.44
C ARG A 85 -9.46 -5.61 -20.94
N GLU A 86 -9.75 -6.12 -22.13
CA GLU A 86 -11.11 -6.12 -22.68
C GLU A 86 -12.05 -7.00 -21.86
N PHE A 87 -11.59 -8.19 -21.48
CA PHE A 87 -12.35 -9.12 -20.64
C PHE A 87 -12.70 -8.50 -19.26
N GLU A 88 -11.75 -7.82 -18.61
CA GLU A 88 -11.97 -7.20 -17.30
C GLU A 88 -12.95 -6.01 -17.39
N ILE A 89 -12.87 -5.20 -18.46
CA ILE A 89 -13.79 -4.08 -18.69
C ILE A 89 -15.22 -4.59 -18.94
N GLU A 90 -15.37 -5.68 -19.69
CA GLU A 90 -16.67 -6.30 -19.95
C GLU A 90 -17.28 -6.91 -18.68
N ARG A 91 -16.47 -7.60 -17.87
CA ARG A 91 -16.90 -8.13 -16.56
C ARG A 91 -17.39 -7.02 -15.64
N LEU A 92 -16.64 -5.92 -15.51
CA LEU A 92 -17.02 -4.79 -14.66
C LEU A 92 -18.31 -4.09 -15.14
N LYS A 93 -18.57 -4.02 -16.45
CA LYS A 93 -19.84 -3.47 -17.00
C LYS A 93 -21.04 -4.37 -16.69
N SER A 94 -20.86 -5.69 -16.74
CA SER A 94 -21.93 -6.65 -16.51
C SER A 94 -22.44 -6.67 -15.06
N GLU A 95 -21.64 -6.26 -14.08
CA GLU A 95 -22.04 -6.17 -12.67
C GLU A 95 -22.81 -4.88 -12.31
N VAL A 96 -22.79 -3.86 -13.18
CA VAL A 96 -23.44 -2.56 -12.92
C VAL A 96 -24.88 -2.51 -13.48
N THR A 97 -25.26 -3.48 -14.33
CA THR A 97 -26.60 -3.59 -14.94
C THR A 97 -27.48 -4.52 -14.13
#